data_AF-A0A1K1QXZ1-F1
#
_entry.id   AF-A0A1K1QXZ1-F1
#
_cell.length_a   1.000
_cell.length_b   1.000
_cell.length_c   1.000
_cell.angle_alpha   90.00
_cell.angle_beta   90.00
_cell.angle_gamma   90.00
#
_symmetry.space_group_name_H-M   'P 1'
#
loop_
_entity.id
_entity.type
_entity.pdbx_description
1 polymer ?
#
loop_
_entity_poly.entity_id
_entity_poly.type
_entity_poly.pdbx_seq_one_letter_code
_entity_poly.pdbx_strand_id
1 'polypeptide(L)'
;MALVAKYDEAARNGQAEDWTSSDDIGDRFGGEVLSTAEYYRVENRYVDFVRSLAVSCGAGEFVVRAPTVTKSLPSWVPFLRSGLVVDLKTAPALVRRMLRGSDLSCVLCSDELWVSVETDFYLAVEAEDRKVAESARRFGLHVYRADNWSWFEVDDDTAALGRPSRDFPQQVRLSCGADEPLVLLERRVNGPGAQRWHLLHGADSLDWTLQLPPGVALAALPDVCSPESPRTATVTSTHCGMWTWR
;
A
#
# COMPACT_ATOMS: atom_id res chain seq x y z
N MET A 1 3.05 -16.77 -2.25
CA MET A 1 2.06 -15.81 -2.78
C MET A 1 1.09 -16.51 -3.75
N ALA A 2 -0.19 -16.18 -3.64
CA ALA A 2 -1.28 -16.66 -4.49
C ALA A 2 -1.96 -15.48 -5.19
N LEU A 3 -2.47 -15.71 -6.40
CA LEU A 3 -3.33 -14.76 -7.10
C LEU A 3 -4.79 -15.22 -6.96
N VAL A 4 -5.68 -14.29 -6.66
CA VAL A 4 -7.11 -14.54 -6.52
C VAL A 4 -7.88 -13.72 -7.56
N ALA A 5 -8.74 -14.37 -8.34
CA ALA A 5 -9.51 -13.73 -9.42
C ALA A 5 -10.98 -14.19 -9.52
N LYS A 6 -11.80 -13.42 -10.25
CA LYS A 6 -13.23 -13.67 -10.47
C LYS A 6 -13.52 -14.74 -11.52
N TYR A 7 -12.56 -15.00 -12.37
CA TYR A 7 -12.62 -15.94 -13.49
C TYR A 7 -11.67 -17.11 -13.24
N ASP A 8 -11.94 -18.22 -13.93
CA ASP A 8 -11.06 -19.38 -14.07
C ASP A 8 -10.07 -19.15 -15.24
N GLU A 9 -8.78 -18.93 -14.94
CA GLU A 9 -7.74 -18.71 -15.95
C GLU A 9 -7.57 -19.91 -16.88
N ALA A 10 -7.72 -21.14 -16.37
CA ALA A 10 -7.62 -22.33 -17.22
C ALA A 10 -8.77 -22.41 -18.24
N ALA A 11 -9.93 -21.84 -17.90
CA ALA A 11 -11.06 -21.70 -18.82
C ALA A 11 -10.93 -20.47 -19.73
N ARG A 12 -10.11 -19.48 -19.36
CA ARG A 12 -9.83 -18.28 -20.13
C ARG A 12 -8.82 -18.59 -21.23
N ASN A 13 -9.29 -19.22 -22.31
CA ASN A 13 -8.51 -19.50 -23.53
C ASN A 13 -8.11 -18.23 -24.33
N GLY A 14 -8.10 -17.05 -23.72
CA GLY A 14 -7.83 -15.76 -24.36
C GLY A 14 -8.91 -15.26 -25.31
N GLN A 15 -10.03 -15.99 -25.51
CA GLN A 15 -11.07 -15.62 -26.47
C GLN A 15 -12.34 -15.04 -25.87
N ALA A 16 -12.55 -15.21 -24.56
CA ALA A 16 -13.67 -14.57 -23.87
C ALA A 16 -13.29 -13.13 -23.50
N GLU A 17 -13.89 -12.16 -24.19
CA GLU A 17 -13.91 -10.77 -23.75
C GLU A 17 -14.61 -10.70 -22.38
N ASP A 18 -13.92 -10.14 -21.39
CA ASP A 18 -14.44 -9.92 -20.04
C ASP A 18 -13.95 -8.57 -19.56
N TRP A 19 -14.73 -7.95 -18.67
CA TRP A 19 -14.42 -6.65 -18.10
C TRP A 19 -13.34 -6.78 -17.02
N THR A 20 -12.54 -5.72 -16.89
CA THR A 20 -11.34 -5.67 -16.04
C THR A 20 -11.31 -4.45 -15.13
N SER A 21 -12.25 -3.51 -15.29
CA SER A 21 -12.30 -2.29 -14.50
C SER A 21 -13.73 -1.78 -14.28
N SER A 22 -13.89 -0.75 -13.44
CA SER A 22 -15.16 -0.02 -13.32
C SER A 22 -15.44 0.87 -14.52
N ASP A 23 -14.42 1.19 -15.32
CA ASP A 23 -14.56 2.06 -16.49
C ASP A 23 -15.31 1.33 -17.61
N ASP A 24 -15.37 0.01 -17.56
CA ASP A 24 -16.10 -0.87 -18.50
C ASP A 24 -17.62 -0.91 -18.26
N ILE A 25 -18.13 -0.23 -17.23
CA ILE A 25 -19.57 -0.21 -16.93
C ILE A 25 -20.31 0.45 -18.10
N GLY A 26 -21.24 -0.29 -18.70
CA GLY A 26 -21.98 0.11 -19.90
C GLY A 26 -21.48 -0.58 -21.18
N ASP A 27 -20.28 -1.19 -21.15
CA ASP A 27 -19.76 -1.95 -22.27
C ASP A 27 -20.36 -3.36 -22.33
N ARG A 28 -20.19 -4.02 -23.49
CA ARG A 28 -20.76 -5.35 -23.76
C ARG A 28 -19.71 -6.44 -23.69
N PHE A 29 -20.01 -7.50 -22.95
CA PHE A 29 -19.17 -8.68 -22.80
C PHE A 29 -20.05 -9.93 -22.96
N GLY A 30 -19.70 -10.83 -23.88
CA GLY A 30 -20.51 -12.04 -24.13
C GLY A 30 -21.97 -11.75 -24.54
N GLY A 31 -22.25 -10.56 -25.09
CA GLY A 31 -23.61 -10.13 -25.48
C GLY A 31 -24.40 -9.40 -24.38
N GLU A 32 -23.91 -9.39 -23.14
CA GLU A 32 -24.54 -8.72 -22.01
C GLU A 32 -23.86 -7.38 -21.71
N VAL A 33 -24.63 -6.37 -21.24
CA VAL A 33 -24.06 -5.07 -20.83
C VAL A 33 -23.64 -5.15 -19.37
N LEU A 34 -22.41 -4.75 -19.05
CA LEU A 34 -21.96 -4.67 -17.67
C LEU A 34 -22.75 -3.59 -16.92
N SER A 35 -23.58 -4.03 -15.98
CA SER A 35 -24.33 -3.13 -15.09
C SER A 35 -23.51 -2.75 -13.86
N THR A 36 -23.80 -1.58 -13.29
CA THR A 36 -23.22 -1.16 -12.00
C THR A 36 -23.51 -2.16 -10.88
N ALA A 37 -24.70 -2.77 -10.87
CA ALA A 37 -25.08 -3.76 -9.86
C ALA A 37 -24.21 -5.02 -9.96
N GLU A 38 -23.92 -5.47 -11.18
CA GLU A 38 -23.06 -6.62 -11.41
C GLU A 38 -21.62 -6.35 -11.02
N TYR A 39 -21.09 -5.18 -11.41
CA TYR A 39 -19.76 -4.73 -10.97
C TYR A 39 -19.66 -4.71 -9.43
N TYR A 40 -20.62 -4.10 -8.74
CA TYR A 40 -20.63 -4.05 -7.26
C TYR A 40 -20.81 -5.43 -6.63
N ARG A 41 -21.56 -6.33 -7.25
CA ARG A 41 -21.70 -7.71 -6.78
C ARG A 41 -20.34 -8.39 -6.77
N VAL A 42 -19.53 -8.25 -7.82
CA VAL A 42 -18.20 -8.85 -7.90
C VAL A 42 -17.20 -8.14 -7.00
N GLU A 43 -17.16 -6.81 -6.98
CA GLU A 43 -16.35 -6.03 -6.04
C GLU A 43 -16.56 -6.50 -4.59
N ASN A 44 -17.82 -6.66 -4.17
CA ASN A 44 -18.15 -7.08 -2.81
C ASN A 44 -17.61 -8.49 -2.50
N ARG A 45 -17.52 -9.40 -3.48
CA ARG A 45 -16.91 -10.72 -3.28
C ARG A 45 -15.44 -10.62 -2.90
N TYR A 46 -14.67 -9.73 -3.53
CA TYR A 46 -13.27 -9.50 -3.17
C TYR A 46 -13.13 -8.84 -1.80
N VAL A 47 -13.95 -7.83 -1.52
CA VAL A 47 -13.92 -7.10 -0.25
C VAL A 47 -14.28 -8.05 0.91
N ASP A 48 -15.29 -8.90 0.73
CA ASP A 48 -15.70 -9.88 1.74
C ASP A 48 -14.71 -11.06 1.84
N PHE A 49 -14.07 -11.45 0.73
CA PHE A 49 -12.95 -12.38 0.74
C PHE A 49 -11.80 -11.86 1.62
N VAL A 50 -11.34 -10.63 1.41
CA VAL A 50 -10.26 -10.04 2.22
C VAL A 50 -10.66 -9.96 3.68
N ARG A 51 -11.90 -9.53 3.98
CA ARG A 51 -12.39 -9.47 5.37
C ARG A 51 -12.41 -10.86 6.04
N SER A 52 -12.92 -11.88 5.34
CA SER A 52 -12.97 -13.25 5.86
C SER A 52 -11.57 -13.83 6.07
N LEU A 53 -10.65 -13.57 5.13
CA LEU A 53 -9.28 -14.02 5.23
C LEU A 53 -8.56 -13.34 6.39
N ALA A 54 -8.73 -12.03 6.56
CA ALA A 54 -8.18 -11.27 7.68
C ALA A 54 -8.62 -11.86 9.04
N VAL A 55 -9.91 -12.16 9.21
CA VAL A 55 -10.42 -12.81 10.42
C VAL A 55 -9.79 -14.19 10.61
N SER A 56 -9.64 -14.97 9.55
CA SER A 56 -9.06 -16.32 9.60
C SER A 56 -7.56 -16.33 9.91
N CYS A 57 -6.86 -15.25 9.53
CA CYS A 57 -5.46 -15.02 9.88
C CYS A 57 -5.26 -14.33 11.24
N GLY A 58 -6.34 -13.90 11.91
CA GLY A 58 -6.25 -13.11 13.14
C GLY A 58 -5.75 -11.68 12.93
N ALA A 59 -5.79 -11.16 11.70
CA ALA A 59 -5.36 -9.81 11.36
C ALA A 59 -6.44 -8.79 11.77
N GLY A 60 -6.20 -8.09 12.89
CA GLY A 60 -7.06 -7.00 13.38
C GLY A 60 -6.71 -5.63 12.78
N GLU A 61 -5.46 -5.46 12.34
CA GLU A 61 -4.91 -4.22 11.81
C GLU A 61 -3.98 -4.54 10.64
N PHE A 62 -3.78 -3.56 9.76
CA PHE A 62 -2.90 -3.64 8.61
C PHE A 62 -1.95 -2.45 8.58
N VAL A 63 -0.70 -2.70 8.24
CA VAL A 63 0.27 -1.68 7.89
C VAL A 63 0.21 -1.46 6.38
N VAL A 64 -0.05 -0.21 5.98
CA VAL A 64 0.03 0.22 4.58
C VAL A 64 1.50 0.24 4.15
N ARG A 65 1.78 -0.30 2.97
CA ARG A 65 3.09 -0.31 2.32
C ARG A 65 3.01 0.16 0.87
N ALA A 66 4.10 0.74 0.40
CA ALA A 66 4.29 1.22 -0.98
C ALA A 66 3.07 1.98 -1.57
N PRO A 67 2.45 2.93 -0.83
CA PRO A 67 1.28 3.60 -1.36
C PRO A 67 1.64 4.45 -2.59
N THR A 68 0.79 4.37 -3.60
CA THR A 68 0.80 5.23 -4.79
C THR A 68 -0.59 5.80 -4.98
N VAL A 69 -0.67 7.08 -5.36
CA VAL A 69 -1.94 7.75 -5.61
C VAL A 69 -1.80 8.61 -6.87
N THR A 70 -2.67 8.39 -7.84
CA THR A 70 -2.67 9.16 -9.10
C THR A 70 -3.79 10.18 -9.18
N LYS A 71 -4.82 10.11 -8.31
CA LYS A 71 -5.88 11.13 -8.17
C LYS A 71 -5.98 11.69 -6.74
N SER A 72 -7.03 12.43 -6.40
CA SER A 72 -7.21 12.85 -5.01
C SER A 72 -7.49 11.65 -4.10
N LEU A 73 -6.92 11.69 -2.89
CA LEU A 73 -7.32 10.76 -1.85
C LEU A 73 -8.79 11.03 -1.47
N PRO A 74 -9.56 9.98 -1.16
CA PRO A 74 -10.90 10.17 -0.63
C PRO A 74 -10.86 10.87 0.72
N SER A 75 -11.91 11.63 1.08
CA SER A 75 -11.95 12.44 2.31
C SER A 75 -11.81 11.62 3.60
N TRP A 76 -12.11 10.32 3.57
CA TRP A 76 -11.93 9.40 4.70
C TRP A 76 -10.49 8.89 4.84
N VAL A 77 -9.59 9.20 3.89
CA VAL A 77 -8.14 8.97 3.97
C VAL A 77 -7.44 10.31 3.80
N PRO A 78 -7.24 11.09 4.86
CA PRO A 78 -6.64 12.43 4.75
C PRO A 78 -5.19 12.40 4.25
N PHE A 79 -4.47 11.29 4.45
CA PHE A 79 -3.14 11.04 3.91
C PHE A 79 -2.86 9.54 3.86
N LEU A 80 -1.94 9.13 2.99
CA LEU A 80 -1.49 7.74 2.89
C LEU A 80 0.04 7.71 2.94
N ARG A 81 0.62 6.81 3.73
CA ARG A 81 2.07 6.63 3.87
C ARG A 81 2.40 5.18 4.19
N SER A 82 3.60 4.76 3.81
CA SER A 82 4.15 3.51 4.34
C SER A 82 4.25 3.58 5.87
N GLY A 83 3.86 2.51 6.55
CA GLY A 83 3.82 2.45 8.01
C GLY A 83 2.51 2.98 8.62
N LEU A 84 1.57 3.52 7.83
CA LEU A 84 0.24 3.85 8.36
C LEU A 84 -0.47 2.56 8.80
N VAL A 85 -0.89 2.50 10.05
CA VAL A 85 -1.72 1.41 10.57
C VAL A 85 -3.19 1.74 10.33
N VAL A 86 -3.93 0.79 9.76
CA VAL A 86 -5.36 0.90 9.48
C VAL A 86 -6.11 -0.30 10.06
N ASP A 87 -7.33 -0.06 10.52
CA ASP A 87 -8.16 -1.09 11.14
C ASP A 87 -8.87 -1.99 10.09
N LEU A 88 -9.50 -3.06 10.57
CA LEU A 88 -10.28 -4.01 9.75
C LEU A 88 -11.51 -3.37 9.07
N LYS A 89 -11.88 -2.13 9.42
CA LYS A 89 -12.93 -1.37 8.73
C LYS A 89 -12.37 -0.59 7.54
N THR A 90 -11.19 -0.01 7.70
CA THR A 90 -10.51 0.87 6.75
C THR A 90 -9.79 0.07 5.67
N ALA A 91 -9.15 -1.05 6.03
CA ALA A 91 -8.45 -1.91 5.07
C ALA A 91 -9.35 -2.39 3.91
N PRO A 92 -10.56 -2.95 4.15
CA PRO A 92 -11.46 -3.33 3.05
C PRO A 92 -11.96 -2.14 2.23
N ALA A 93 -12.03 -0.94 2.81
CA ALA A 93 -12.38 0.28 2.07
C ALA A 93 -11.24 0.72 1.13
N LEU A 94 -9.99 0.54 1.55
CA LEU A 94 -8.81 0.71 0.69
C LEU A 94 -8.81 -0.33 -0.44
N VAL A 95 -9.05 -1.61 -0.15
CA VAL A 95 -9.17 -2.66 -1.20
C VAL A 95 -10.24 -2.31 -2.22
N ARG A 96 -11.44 -1.92 -1.77
CA ARG A 96 -12.51 -1.45 -2.64
C ARG A 96 -12.05 -0.29 -3.52
N ARG A 97 -11.30 0.66 -2.97
CA ARG A 97 -10.79 1.80 -3.73
C ARG A 97 -9.80 1.35 -4.81
N MET A 98 -8.88 0.44 -4.48
CA MET A 98 -7.92 -0.11 -5.44
C MET A 98 -8.63 -0.88 -6.58
N LEU A 99 -9.70 -1.62 -6.29
CA LEU A 99 -10.49 -2.34 -7.31
C LEU A 99 -11.24 -1.42 -8.28
N ARG A 100 -11.56 -0.19 -7.86
CA ARG A 100 -12.27 0.82 -8.67
C ARG A 100 -11.37 1.61 -9.62
N GLY A 101 -10.10 1.24 -9.74
CA GLY A 101 -9.20 1.78 -10.75
C GLY A 101 -7.83 2.17 -10.22
N SER A 102 -7.03 2.74 -11.12
CA SER A 102 -5.60 3.01 -10.96
C SER A 102 -5.26 4.24 -10.10
N ASP A 103 -6.19 4.72 -9.29
CA ASP A 103 -6.01 5.97 -8.56
C ASP A 103 -5.40 5.86 -7.17
N LEU A 104 -5.43 4.66 -6.62
CA LEU A 104 -4.75 4.30 -5.39
C LEU A 104 -4.27 2.86 -5.53
N SER A 105 -3.01 2.62 -5.19
CA SER A 105 -2.47 1.28 -4.97
C SER A 105 -1.63 1.27 -3.70
N CYS A 106 -1.64 0.15 -2.99
CA CYS A 106 -0.79 -0.11 -1.84
C CYS A 106 -0.80 -1.60 -1.53
N VAL A 107 0.15 -2.04 -0.72
CA VAL A 107 0.11 -3.37 -0.09
C VAL A 107 -0.38 -3.21 1.35
N LEU A 108 -1.33 -4.04 1.76
CA LEU A 108 -1.83 -4.13 3.12
C LEU A 108 -1.16 -5.33 3.79
N CYS A 109 -0.32 -5.09 4.79
CA CYS A 109 0.46 -6.12 5.46
C CYS A 109 0.01 -6.30 6.91
N SER A 110 -0.01 -7.55 7.36
CA SER A 110 -0.06 -7.97 8.75
C SER A 110 0.91 -9.14 8.93
N ASP A 111 1.10 -9.62 10.15
CA ASP A 111 2.06 -10.70 10.43
C ASP A 111 1.79 -11.97 9.60
N GLU A 112 0.52 -12.28 9.32
CA GLU A 112 0.07 -13.54 8.70
C GLU A 112 -0.73 -13.33 7.40
N LEU A 113 -0.85 -12.09 6.93
CA LEU A 113 -1.64 -11.77 5.75
C LEU A 113 -1.13 -10.52 5.04
N TRP A 114 -0.87 -10.67 3.74
CA TRP A 114 -0.53 -9.61 2.81
C TRP A 114 -1.54 -9.58 1.68
N VAL A 115 -1.95 -8.38 1.27
CA VAL A 115 -2.93 -8.17 0.20
C VAL A 115 -2.56 -6.96 -0.65
N SER A 116 -2.48 -7.14 -1.96
CA SER A 116 -2.44 -6.07 -2.96
C SER A 116 -3.44 -6.34 -4.08
N VAL A 117 -3.92 -5.28 -4.72
CA VAL A 117 -4.75 -5.36 -5.93
C VAL A 117 -3.83 -5.08 -7.12
N GLU A 118 -3.80 -6.04 -8.04
CA GLU A 118 -3.08 -5.97 -9.30
C GLU A 118 -4.04 -5.49 -10.41
N THR A 119 -3.56 -5.50 -11.66
CA THR A 119 -4.40 -5.21 -12.82
C THR A 119 -5.48 -6.27 -13.01
N ASP A 120 -6.52 -5.92 -13.76
CA ASP A 120 -7.53 -6.88 -14.25
C ASP A 120 -8.25 -7.70 -13.17
N PHE A 121 -8.52 -7.11 -12.01
CA PHE A 121 -9.16 -7.79 -10.88
C PHE A 121 -8.35 -8.95 -10.29
N TYR A 122 -7.04 -9.00 -10.52
CA TYR A 122 -6.18 -9.88 -9.75
C TYR A 122 -5.93 -9.31 -8.36
N LEU A 123 -6.04 -10.16 -7.35
CA LEU A 123 -5.65 -9.84 -5.98
C LEU A 123 -4.45 -10.72 -5.62
N ALA A 124 -3.29 -10.12 -5.40
CA ALA A 124 -2.14 -10.85 -4.87
C ALA A 124 -2.27 -10.97 -3.35
N VAL A 125 -2.11 -12.20 -2.86
CA VAL A 125 -2.35 -12.57 -1.48
C VAL A 125 -1.21 -13.45 -0.98
N GLU A 126 -0.64 -13.10 0.17
CA GLU A 126 0.26 -13.98 0.90
C GLU A 126 -0.33 -14.29 2.27
N ALA A 127 -0.67 -15.55 2.47
CA ALA A 127 -1.16 -16.13 3.71
C ALA A 127 -1.07 -17.65 3.60
N GLU A 128 -1.42 -18.37 4.67
CA GLU A 128 -1.51 -19.84 4.65
C GLU A 128 -2.43 -20.34 3.51
N ASP A 129 -1.89 -21.16 2.60
CA ASP A 129 -2.56 -21.67 1.39
C ASP A 129 -4.00 -22.17 1.66
N ARG A 130 -4.21 -22.89 2.78
CA ARG A 130 -5.51 -23.43 3.15
C ARG A 130 -6.53 -22.33 3.43
N LYS A 131 -6.16 -21.29 4.19
CA LYS A 131 -7.03 -20.16 4.53
C LYS A 131 -7.42 -19.36 3.29
N VAL A 132 -6.47 -19.17 2.37
CA VAL A 132 -6.70 -18.50 1.08
C VAL A 132 -7.71 -19.32 0.25
N ALA A 133 -7.47 -20.62 0.08
CA ALA A 133 -8.32 -21.50 -0.72
C ALA A 133 -9.75 -21.62 -0.15
N GLU A 134 -9.89 -21.77 1.16
CA GLU A 134 -11.20 -21.85 1.83
C GLU A 134 -11.99 -20.53 1.70
N SER A 135 -11.32 -19.39 1.92
CA SER A 135 -11.94 -18.08 1.78
C SER A 135 -12.33 -17.82 0.32
N ALA A 136 -11.44 -18.09 -0.64
CA ALA A 136 -11.72 -17.87 -2.06
C ALA A 136 -12.93 -18.68 -2.52
N ARG A 137 -12.97 -19.98 -2.18
CA ARG A 137 -14.11 -20.86 -2.47
C ARG A 137 -15.43 -20.33 -1.91
N ARG A 138 -15.42 -19.84 -0.66
CA ARG A 138 -16.61 -19.28 -0.01
C ARG A 138 -17.23 -18.13 -0.79
N PHE A 139 -16.41 -17.32 -1.45
CA PHE A 139 -16.87 -16.18 -2.26
C PHE A 139 -16.80 -16.47 -3.76
N GLY A 140 -16.68 -17.73 -4.16
CA GLY A 140 -16.64 -18.20 -5.55
C GLY A 140 -15.44 -17.70 -6.36
N LEU A 141 -14.39 -17.21 -5.71
CA LEU A 141 -13.17 -16.73 -6.37
C LEU A 141 -12.24 -17.92 -6.64
N HIS A 142 -11.38 -17.75 -7.64
CA HIS A 142 -10.41 -18.73 -8.08
C HIS A 142 -9.02 -18.38 -7.57
N VAL A 143 -8.21 -19.39 -7.25
CA VAL A 143 -6.85 -19.22 -6.70
C VAL A 143 -5.84 -19.82 -7.66
N TYR A 144 -4.77 -19.08 -7.91
CA TYR A 144 -3.64 -19.48 -8.75
C TYR A 144 -2.34 -19.34 -7.96
N ARG A 145 -1.37 -20.18 -8.28
CA ARG A 145 0.00 -19.93 -7.84
C ARG A 145 0.63 -18.92 -8.79
N ALA A 146 1.13 -17.83 -8.23
CA ALA A 146 1.97 -16.90 -8.96
C ALA A 146 3.37 -17.53 -9.00
N ASP A 147 3.69 -18.25 -10.08
CA ASP A 147 5.04 -18.77 -10.31
C ASP A 147 5.98 -17.61 -10.71
N ASN A 148 6.27 -16.72 -9.75
CA ASN A 148 7.04 -15.48 -9.87
C ASN A 148 6.34 -14.31 -10.58
N TRP A 149 5.00 -14.31 -10.64
CA TRP A 149 4.23 -13.23 -11.28
C TRP A 149 3.63 -12.29 -10.22
N SER A 150 4.32 -11.19 -9.91
CA SER A 150 3.74 -10.03 -9.24
C SER A 150 4.38 -8.77 -9.79
N TRP A 151 3.55 -7.79 -10.15
CA TRP A 151 4.02 -6.46 -10.56
C TRP A 151 4.65 -5.70 -9.40
N PHE A 152 4.27 -6.06 -8.18
CA PHE A 152 5.00 -5.69 -6.99
C PHE A 152 6.02 -6.80 -6.73
N GLU A 153 7.25 -6.59 -7.18
CA GLU A 153 8.36 -7.13 -6.39
C GLU A 153 8.14 -6.54 -5.00
N VAL A 154 7.70 -7.38 -4.06
CA VAL A 154 7.92 -7.07 -2.66
C VAL A 154 9.43 -6.95 -2.62
N ASP A 155 9.95 -5.72 -2.67
CA ASP A 155 11.35 -5.46 -2.37
C ASP A 155 11.61 -6.32 -1.13
N ASP A 156 12.47 -7.34 -1.23
CA ASP A 156 12.69 -8.32 -0.14
C ASP A 156 13.03 -7.59 1.18
N ASP A 157 13.48 -6.34 1.07
CA ASP A 157 13.76 -5.38 2.14
C ASP A 157 12.51 -4.79 2.83
N THR A 158 11.30 -4.87 2.25
CA THR A 158 10.08 -4.21 2.75
C THR A 158 9.33 -5.05 3.78
N ALA A 159 9.50 -6.38 3.73
CA ALA A 159 8.87 -7.34 4.64
C ALA A 159 9.48 -7.35 6.03
N ALA A 160 10.72 -6.86 6.17
CA ALA A 160 11.50 -6.97 7.39
C ALA A 160 11.72 -5.64 8.12
N LEU A 161 11.05 -4.55 7.74
CA LEU A 161 11.25 -3.26 8.40
C LEU A 161 10.77 -3.33 9.84
N GLY A 162 11.71 -3.62 10.74
CA GLY A 162 11.53 -3.63 12.18
C GLY A 162 11.41 -2.21 12.73
N ARG A 163 11.21 -2.12 14.05
CA ARG A 163 11.31 -0.82 14.73
C ARG A 163 12.76 -0.32 14.62
N PRO A 164 12.98 0.99 14.42
CA PRO A 164 14.32 1.55 14.46
C PRO A 164 15.03 1.13 15.76
N SER A 165 16.29 0.72 15.65
CA SER A 165 17.10 0.43 16.84
C SER A 165 17.27 1.69 17.68
N ARG A 166 17.58 1.56 18.97
CA ARG A 166 17.86 2.73 19.83
C ARG A 166 19.02 3.59 19.32
N ASP A 167 19.90 3.01 18.52
CA ASP A 167 21.07 3.67 17.96
C ASP A 167 20.78 4.37 16.62
N PHE A 168 19.59 4.18 16.04
CA PHE A 168 19.19 4.77 14.76
C PHE A 168 19.42 6.30 14.71
N PRO A 169 19.01 7.10 15.72
CA PRO A 169 19.33 8.52 15.80
C PRO A 169 20.81 8.84 15.58
N GLN A 170 21.70 8.08 16.23
CA GLN A 170 23.15 8.28 16.16
C GLN A 170 23.72 7.86 14.81
N GLN A 171 23.22 6.75 14.25
CA GLN A 171 23.63 6.27 12.93
C GLN A 171 23.25 7.24 11.80
N VAL A 172 22.09 7.89 11.89
CA VAL A 172 21.67 8.94 10.95
C VAL A 172 22.63 10.14 11.04
N ARG A 173 22.95 10.61 12.26
CA ARG A 173 23.91 11.72 12.46
C ARG A 173 25.29 11.41 11.89
N LEU A 174 25.82 10.24 12.21
CA LEU A 174 27.12 9.78 11.72
C LEU A 174 27.15 9.70 10.19
N SER A 175 26.10 9.15 9.59
CA SER A 175 25.98 9.04 8.12
C SER A 175 25.86 10.40 7.43
N CYS A 176 25.24 11.37 8.09
CA CYS A 176 25.13 12.74 7.59
C CYS A 176 26.37 13.60 7.87
N GLY A 177 27.35 13.10 8.64
CA GLY A 177 28.52 13.87 9.05
C GLY A 177 28.18 15.13 9.84
N ALA A 178 27.00 15.16 10.48
CA ALA A 178 26.44 16.36 11.09
C ALA A 178 26.60 16.34 12.61
N ASP A 179 27.40 17.27 13.13
CA ASP A 179 27.42 17.66 14.55
C ASP A 179 26.25 18.62 14.90
N GLU A 180 25.51 19.07 13.87
CA GLU A 180 24.48 20.11 13.90
C GLU A 180 23.04 19.55 13.75
N PRO A 181 21.99 20.36 14.01
CA PRO A 181 20.60 19.95 13.86
C PRO A 181 20.28 19.52 12.41
N LEU A 182 19.69 18.33 12.29
CA LEU A 182 19.27 17.76 11.01
C LEU A 182 17.84 18.17 10.68
N VAL A 183 17.59 18.49 9.41
CA VAL A 183 16.24 18.58 8.87
C VAL A 183 15.80 17.20 8.44
N LEU A 184 14.75 16.69 9.10
CA LEU A 184 14.12 15.43 8.71
C LEU A 184 12.86 15.68 7.89
N LEU A 185 12.79 15.03 6.74
CA LEU A 185 11.63 14.97 5.88
C LEU A 185 11.03 13.57 5.88
N GLU A 186 9.71 13.47 5.83
CA GLU A 186 8.97 12.23 5.63
C GLU A 186 8.31 12.18 4.26
N ARG A 187 8.42 11.04 3.60
CA ARG A 187 7.71 10.78 2.36
C ARG A 187 6.25 10.42 2.64
N ARG A 188 5.33 11.28 2.19
CA ARG A 188 3.89 11.01 2.24
C ARG A 188 3.29 11.07 0.84
N VAL A 189 2.15 10.42 0.67
CA VAL A 189 1.32 10.55 -0.51
C VAL A 189 0.13 11.43 -0.16
N ASN A 190 -0.01 12.56 -0.85
CA ASN A 190 -1.06 13.53 -0.63
C ASN A 190 -1.60 14.09 -1.96
N GLY A 191 -2.36 13.26 -2.67
CA GLY A 191 -3.06 13.63 -3.91
C GLY A 191 -2.36 13.19 -5.20
N PRO A 192 -2.80 13.72 -6.36
CA PRO A 192 -2.40 13.25 -7.69
C PRO A 192 -0.90 13.39 -7.94
N GLY A 193 -0.23 12.28 -8.24
CA GLY A 193 1.03 12.29 -9.00
C GLY A 193 2.29 12.76 -8.26
N ALA A 194 2.28 12.90 -6.93
CA ALA A 194 3.52 13.17 -6.22
C ALA A 194 3.55 12.58 -4.80
N GLN A 195 4.51 11.68 -4.58
CA GLN A 195 5.11 11.54 -3.26
C GLN A 195 5.71 12.89 -2.90
N ARG A 196 5.32 13.45 -1.75
CA ARG A 196 5.85 14.72 -1.25
C ARG A 196 6.66 14.47 0.00
N TRP A 197 7.75 15.20 0.13
CA TRP A 197 8.55 15.24 1.34
C TRP A 197 7.98 16.31 2.26
N HIS A 198 7.58 15.89 3.45
CA HIS A 198 6.99 16.75 4.49
C HIS A 198 8.01 16.96 5.60
N LEU A 199 8.27 18.21 5.94
CA LEU A 199 9.12 18.56 7.07
C LEU A 199 8.50 17.99 8.36
N LEU A 200 9.26 17.12 9.05
CA LEU A 200 8.87 16.58 10.35
C LEU A 200 9.36 17.48 11.48
N HIS A 201 10.67 17.83 11.49
CA HIS A 201 11.22 18.81 12.42
C HIS A 201 12.67 19.17 12.05
N GLY A 202 13.15 20.33 12.51
CA GLY A 202 14.56 20.58 12.79
C GLY A 202 14.72 20.48 14.30
N ALA A 203 15.27 19.37 14.79
CA ALA A 203 15.28 19.05 16.22
C ALA A 203 16.71 18.79 16.68
N ASP A 204 17.06 19.35 17.84
CA ASP A 204 18.33 19.08 18.51
C ASP A 204 18.46 17.60 18.95
N SER A 205 17.36 16.83 18.95
CA SER A 205 17.32 15.36 19.17
C SER A 205 16.50 14.64 18.10
N LEU A 206 17.00 13.47 17.68
CA LEU A 206 16.30 12.55 16.77
C LEU A 206 15.57 11.41 17.51
N ASP A 207 15.52 11.39 18.84
CA ASP A 207 14.96 10.27 19.62
C ASP A 207 13.48 10.01 19.33
N TRP A 208 12.73 11.05 18.93
CA TRP A 208 11.33 10.91 18.54
C TRP A 208 11.15 10.01 17.30
N THR A 209 12.18 9.86 16.46
CA THR A 209 12.13 8.95 15.31
C THR A 209 11.97 7.49 15.71
N LEU A 210 12.34 7.12 16.94
CA LEU A 210 12.11 5.78 17.50
C LEU A 210 10.61 5.46 17.69
N GLN A 211 9.76 6.49 17.68
CA GLN A 211 8.30 6.34 17.76
C GLN A 211 7.65 6.28 16.37
N LEU A 212 8.41 6.47 15.29
CA LEU A 212 7.86 6.36 13.95
C LEU A 212 7.44 4.92 13.65
N PRO A 213 6.30 4.72 12.97
CA PRO A 213 5.93 3.41 12.50
C PRO A 213 7.02 2.80 11.61
N PRO A 214 7.22 1.47 11.66
CA PRO A 214 8.15 0.83 10.76
C PRO A 214 7.81 1.12 9.29
N GLY A 215 8.83 1.27 8.45
CA GLY A 215 8.74 1.53 7.01
C GLY A 215 8.28 2.91 6.58
N VAL A 216 8.23 3.88 7.50
CA VAL A 216 8.22 5.30 7.12
C VAL A 216 9.52 5.62 6.36
N ALA A 217 9.40 6.20 5.17
CA ALA A 217 10.57 6.66 4.42
C ALA A 217 10.96 8.07 4.87
N LEU A 218 12.21 8.21 5.30
CA LEU A 218 12.79 9.45 5.80
C LEU A 218 13.92 9.93 4.90
N ALA A 219 14.07 11.24 4.79
CA ALA A 219 15.26 11.88 4.25
C ALA A 219 15.84 12.79 5.33
N ALA A 220 17.15 12.70 5.52
CA ALA A 220 17.91 13.58 6.41
C ALA A 220 18.75 14.52 5.56
N LEU A 221 18.56 15.83 5.77
CA LEU A 221 19.28 16.88 5.08
C LEU A 221 20.26 17.54 6.06
N PRO A 222 21.58 17.28 5.92
CA PRO A 222 22.58 18.05 6.65
C PRO A 222 22.61 19.51 6.16
N ASP A 223 23.05 20.42 7.01
CA ASP A 223 23.38 21.82 6.68
C ASP A 223 22.19 22.69 6.20
N VAL A 224 20.96 22.23 6.38
CA VAL A 224 19.76 23.04 6.14
C VAL A 224 19.37 23.71 7.45
N CYS A 225 19.77 24.98 7.63
CA CYS A 225 19.21 25.80 8.69
C CYS A 225 17.71 25.95 8.45
N SER A 226 16.88 25.37 9.32
CA SER A 226 15.45 25.67 9.31
C SER A 226 15.32 27.18 9.52
N PRO A 227 14.65 27.94 8.63
CA PRO A 227 14.23 29.28 9.00
C PRO A 227 13.39 29.11 10.26
N GLU A 228 13.72 29.88 11.31
CA GLU A 228 13.08 29.80 12.62
C GLU A 228 11.55 29.79 12.43
N SER A 229 10.96 28.61 12.67
CA SER A 229 9.55 28.24 12.46
C SER A 229 8.97 28.38 11.04
N PRO A 230 8.51 27.26 10.44
CA PRO A 230 7.48 27.34 9.41
C PRO A 230 6.25 26.48 9.73
N ARG A 231 5.09 27.13 9.78
CA ARG A 231 3.83 26.48 9.40
C ARG A 231 3.97 26.06 7.92
N THR A 232 4.00 24.75 7.65
CA THR A 232 3.73 24.15 6.33
C THR A 232 4.52 24.75 5.15
N ALA A 233 5.83 24.52 5.07
CA ALA A 233 6.58 24.71 3.83
C ALA A 233 6.68 23.38 3.07
N THR A 234 6.33 23.38 1.77
CA THR A 234 6.53 22.24 0.86
C THR A 234 7.84 22.45 0.11
N VAL A 235 8.81 21.55 0.25
CA VAL A 235 10.09 21.62 -0.46
C VAL A 235 9.98 20.82 -1.75
N THR A 236 10.23 21.44 -2.90
CA THR A 236 10.02 20.84 -4.24
C THR A 236 11.29 20.32 -4.93
N SER A 237 12.48 20.44 -4.32
CA SER A 237 13.73 19.94 -4.91
C SER A 237 14.87 19.93 -3.89
N THR A 238 15.57 18.81 -3.74
CA THR A 238 16.90 18.72 -3.12
C THR A 238 17.60 17.45 -3.62
N HIS A 239 18.93 17.52 -3.81
CA HIS A 239 19.78 16.33 -3.87
C HIS A 239 19.76 15.66 -2.49
N CYS A 240 18.90 14.65 -2.32
CA CYS A 240 18.77 13.88 -1.08
C CYS A 240 19.62 12.61 -1.15
N GLY A 241 20.38 12.33 -0.08
CA GLY A 241 20.72 10.95 0.27
C GLY A 241 19.43 10.24 0.68
N MET A 242 19.02 9.23 -0.09
CA MET A 242 17.78 8.49 0.15
C MET A 242 18.11 7.29 1.05
N TRP A 243 17.42 7.18 2.18
CA TRP A 243 17.64 6.09 3.13
C TRP A 243 16.37 5.26 3.27
N THR A 244 16.44 4.01 2.87
CA THR A 244 15.48 2.96 3.21
C THR A 244 16.22 1.97 4.10
N TRP A 245 15.77 1.82 5.34
CA TRP A 245 16.38 0.84 6.25
C TRP A 245 16.04 -0.59 5.80
N ARG A 246 16.90 -1.55 6.17
CA ARG A 246 16.70 -3.00 6.06
C ARG A 246 16.61 -3.57 7.47
#